data_AF-A0A353DTQ0-F1
#
_entry.id   AF-A0A353DTQ0-F1
#
_cell.length_a   1.000
_cell.length_b   1.000
_cell.length_c   1.000
_cell.angle_alpha   90.00
_cell.angle_beta   90.00
_cell.angle_gamma   90.00
#
_symmetry.space_group_name_H-M   'P 1'
#
loop_
_entity.id
_entity.type
_entity.pdbx_description
1 polymer ?
#
loop_
_entity_poly.entity_id
_entity_poly.type
_entity_poly.pdbx_seq_one_letter_code
_entity_poly.pdbx_strand_id
1 'polypeptide(L)'
;GEDLVESFMVGGFGMDPGQYIFSRQDKKAVVVRGDRPDVQMSALDTDMECFIMTGGFEPIEYVKYEANEEEVSIIIVNSDTLETMDKIGALQEHSEFDHKDKLARFKNLISSNIDIEGLKSAL
;
A
#
# COMPACT_ATOMS: atom_id res chain seq x y z
N GLY A 1 -6.39 -1.13 -13.43
CA GLY A 1 -6.27 -0.96 -11.97
C GLY A 1 -7.42 -1.69 -11.35
N GLU A 2 -7.20 -2.97 -11.04
CA GLU A 2 -8.06 -3.77 -10.15
C GLU A 2 -7.37 -3.97 -8.78
N ASP A 3 -6.27 -3.24 -8.57
CA ASP A 3 -5.30 -3.49 -7.51
C ASP A 3 -5.70 -2.76 -6.24
N LEU A 4 -6.02 -3.52 -5.19
CA LEU A 4 -6.52 -3.01 -3.93
C LEU A 4 -5.36 -2.80 -2.95
N VAL A 5 -5.06 -1.53 -2.67
CA VAL A 5 -4.17 -1.18 -1.55
C VAL A 5 -4.85 -1.50 -0.22
N GLU A 6 -4.30 -2.45 0.52
CA GLU A 6 -4.77 -2.86 1.85
C GLU A 6 -4.01 -2.19 3.00
N SER A 7 -2.79 -1.69 2.75
CA SER A 7 -1.96 -1.05 3.76
C SER A 7 -0.99 -0.01 3.17
N PHE A 8 -0.41 0.82 4.05
CA PHE A 8 0.60 1.80 3.68
C PHE A 8 1.88 1.56 4.50
N MET A 9 3.04 1.65 3.85
CA MET A 9 4.35 1.56 4.51
C MET A 9 5.22 2.76 4.16
N VAL A 10 5.93 3.31 5.15
CA VAL A 10 6.83 4.46 4.95
C VAL A 10 8.28 4.01 4.84
N GLY A 11 8.93 4.32 3.72
CA GLY A 11 10.35 4.06 3.46
C GLY A 11 11.29 5.06 4.14
N GLY A 12 11.18 5.22 5.46
CA GLY A 12 11.96 6.17 6.26
C GLY A 12 13.23 5.59 6.90
N PHE A 13 13.56 4.33 6.62
CA PHE A 13 14.62 3.59 7.29
C PHE A 13 16.02 3.89 6.70
N GLY A 14 17.04 3.65 7.52
CA GLY A 14 18.46 3.89 7.18
C GLY A 14 19.06 2.73 6.39
N MET A 15 20.14 2.12 6.92
CA MET A 15 20.83 0.96 6.32
C MET A 15 20.20 -0.39 6.70
N ASP A 16 19.01 -0.40 7.29
CA ASP A 16 18.31 -1.65 7.60
C ASP A 16 17.96 -2.38 6.30
N PRO A 17 17.90 -3.74 6.30
CA PRO A 17 17.49 -4.49 5.12
C PRO A 17 16.02 -4.15 4.78
N GLY A 18 15.84 -3.21 3.86
CA GLY A 18 14.52 -2.65 3.51
C GLY A 18 13.52 -3.73 3.10
N GLN A 19 13.98 -4.75 2.35
CA GLN A 19 13.18 -5.90 1.95
C GLN A 19 12.53 -6.61 3.14
N TYR A 20 13.28 -6.85 4.23
CA TYR A 20 12.74 -7.51 5.43
C TYR A 20 11.64 -6.69 6.10
N ILE A 21 11.74 -5.36 6.03
CA ILE A 21 10.70 -4.49 6.58
C ILE A 21 9.47 -4.53 5.66
N PHE A 22 9.67 -4.35 4.35
CA PHE A 22 8.59 -4.30 3.38
C PHE A 22 7.86 -5.64 3.20
N SER A 23 8.52 -6.77 3.36
CA SER A 23 7.91 -8.11 3.25
C SER A 23 6.95 -8.46 4.40
N ARG A 24 6.69 -7.53 5.33
CA ARG A 24 5.75 -7.73 6.46
C ARG A 24 4.31 -7.44 6.09
N GLN A 25 4.07 -6.78 4.97
CA GLN A 25 2.75 -6.41 4.48
C GLN A 25 2.72 -6.68 2.98
N ASP A 26 1.70 -7.38 2.53
CA ASP A 26 1.37 -7.55 1.12
C ASP A 26 0.34 -6.48 0.72
N LYS A 27 0.08 -6.33 -0.58
CA LYS A 27 -0.88 -5.41 -1.18
C LYS A 27 -0.77 -3.98 -0.64
N LYS A 28 0.48 -3.54 -0.45
CA LYS A 28 0.80 -2.27 0.19
C LYS A 28 1.08 -1.17 -0.82
N ALA A 29 0.78 0.06 -0.46
CA ALA A 29 1.37 1.24 -1.07
C ALA A 29 2.61 1.66 -0.28
N VAL A 30 3.72 1.95 -0.97
CA VAL A 30 4.97 2.39 -0.33
C VAL A 30 5.13 3.90 -0.51
N VAL A 31 5.16 4.63 0.61
CA VAL A 31 5.41 6.06 0.68
C VAL A 31 6.90 6.28 0.94
N VAL A 32 7.62 6.84 -0.02
CA VAL A 32 9.08 6.99 0.04
C VAL A 32 9.49 8.30 -0.61
N ARG A 33 10.70 8.80 -0.34
CA ARG A 33 11.24 9.93 -1.12
C ARG A 33 11.63 9.48 -2.52
N GLY A 34 11.40 10.33 -3.52
CA GLY A 34 11.73 10.01 -4.92
C GLY A 34 13.24 9.91 -5.19
N ASP A 35 14.10 10.46 -4.32
CA ASP A 35 15.56 10.45 -4.47
C ASP A 35 16.27 9.30 -3.73
N ARG A 36 15.53 8.27 -3.30
CA ARG A 36 16.05 7.12 -2.54
C ARG A 36 15.92 5.80 -3.33
N PRO A 37 16.70 5.61 -4.41
CA PRO A 37 16.61 4.41 -5.24
C PRO A 37 16.94 3.12 -4.46
N ASP A 38 17.80 3.21 -3.45
CA ASP A 38 18.12 2.08 -2.56
C ASP A 38 16.90 1.55 -1.80
N VAL A 39 16.05 2.45 -1.30
CA VAL A 39 14.81 2.09 -0.59
C VAL A 39 13.73 1.65 -1.57
N GLN A 40 13.64 2.32 -2.73
CA GLN A 40 12.67 1.99 -3.77
C GLN A 40 12.90 0.58 -4.32
N MET A 41 14.14 0.21 -4.63
CA MET A 41 14.46 -1.15 -5.08
C MET A 41 14.13 -2.20 -4.02
N SER A 42 14.45 -1.92 -2.75
CA SER A 42 14.10 -2.82 -1.64
C SER A 42 12.60 -3.04 -1.48
N ALA A 43 11.77 -2.08 -1.88
CA ALA A 43 10.32 -2.21 -1.87
C ALA A 43 9.80 -3.00 -3.07
N LEU A 44 10.36 -2.76 -4.27
CA LEU A 44 10.03 -3.49 -5.51
C LEU A 44 10.32 -4.99 -5.41
N ASP A 45 11.33 -5.38 -4.63
CA ASP A 45 11.62 -6.80 -4.36
C ASP A 45 10.57 -7.50 -3.46
N THR A 46 9.44 -6.85 -3.16
CA THR A 46 8.38 -7.37 -2.29
C THR A 46 6.99 -7.04 -2.86
N ASP A 47 5.97 -7.78 -2.43
CA ASP A 47 4.59 -7.61 -2.90
C ASP A 47 4.02 -6.21 -2.58
N MET A 48 3.71 -5.41 -3.61
CA MET A 48 3.18 -4.05 -3.46
C MET A 48 2.37 -3.62 -4.68
N GLU A 49 1.47 -2.64 -4.49
CA GLU A 49 0.56 -2.17 -5.55
C GLU A 49 1.04 -0.87 -6.21
N CYS A 50 1.59 0.04 -5.40
CA CYS A 50 2.03 1.33 -5.92
C CYS A 50 3.05 2.06 -5.03
N PHE A 51 3.80 2.94 -5.66
CA PHE A 51 4.59 3.95 -5.00
C PHE A 51 3.85 5.27 -4.86
N ILE A 52 4.07 5.93 -3.73
CA ILE A 52 3.83 7.35 -3.54
C ILE A 52 5.17 8.02 -3.22
N MET A 53 5.79 8.59 -4.25
CA MET A 53 7.11 9.19 -4.19
C MET A 53 7.03 10.68 -3.85
N THR A 54 7.54 11.02 -2.68
CA THR A 54 7.47 12.34 -2.04
C THR A 54 8.63 13.25 -2.43
N GLY A 55 8.43 14.57 -2.27
CA GLY A 55 9.43 15.60 -2.55
C GLY A 55 9.53 16.04 -4.02
N GLY A 56 8.67 15.54 -4.91
CA GLY A 56 8.61 15.97 -6.32
C GLY A 56 9.81 15.55 -7.17
N PHE A 57 10.60 14.57 -6.71
CA PHE A 57 11.73 14.04 -7.45
C PHE A 57 11.27 13.04 -8.50
N GLU A 58 11.79 13.20 -9.72
CA GLU A 58 11.65 12.18 -10.77
C GLU A 58 12.53 10.97 -10.40
N PRO A 59 11.99 9.73 -10.40
CA PRO A 59 12.77 8.54 -10.12
C PRO A 59 13.78 8.29 -11.24
N ILE A 60 14.90 7.65 -10.90
CA ILE A 60 15.89 7.28 -11.91
C ILE A 60 15.33 6.26 -12.90
N GLU A 61 15.86 6.22 -14.12
CA GLU A 61 15.41 5.30 -15.18
C GLU A 61 15.37 3.84 -14.74
N TYR A 62 16.34 3.42 -13.92
CA TYR A 62 16.39 2.04 -13.41
C TYR A 62 15.17 1.70 -12.54
N VAL A 63 14.76 2.59 -11.63
CA VAL A 63 13.59 2.37 -10.77
C VAL A 63 12.31 2.37 -11.60
N LYS A 64 12.21 3.24 -12.62
CA LYS A 64 11.05 3.26 -13.54
C LYS A 64 10.94 1.99 -14.37
N TYR A 65 12.08 1.47 -14.83
CA TYR A 65 12.14 0.19 -15.54
C TYR A 65 11.64 -0.95 -14.65
N GLU A 66 12.21 -1.09 -13.46
CA GLU A 66 11.87 -2.19 -12.53
C GLU A 66 10.42 -2.08 -12.06
N ALA A 67 9.92 -0.88 -11.75
CA ALA A 67 8.50 -0.69 -11.43
C ALA A 67 7.57 -1.08 -12.58
N ASN A 68 7.97 -0.87 -13.83
CA ASN A 68 7.20 -1.31 -14.99
C ASN A 68 7.23 -2.84 -15.16
N GLU A 69 8.38 -3.49 -14.94
CA GLU A 69 8.50 -4.95 -15.00
C GLU A 69 7.65 -5.64 -13.92
N GLU A 70 7.60 -5.06 -12.73
CA GLU A 70 6.79 -5.54 -11.60
C GLU A 70 5.33 -5.05 -11.64
N GLU A 71 4.91 -4.34 -12.70
CA GLU A 71 3.56 -3.77 -12.88
C GLU A 71 3.12 -2.80 -11.75
N VAL A 72 4.09 -2.19 -11.05
CA VAL A 72 3.88 -1.25 -9.94
C VAL A 72 3.70 0.19 -10.45
N SER A 73 2.57 0.82 -10.10
CA SER A 73 2.31 2.22 -10.46
C SER A 73 3.14 3.21 -9.63
N ILE A 74 3.64 4.29 -10.24
CA ILE A 74 4.36 5.36 -9.53
C ILE A 74 3.53 6.65 -9.51
N ILE A 75 3.27 7.18 -8.31
CA ILE A 75 2.64 8.49 -8.08
C ILE A 75 3.69 9.42 -7.49
N ILE A 76 3.97 10.55 -8.15
CA ILE A 76 4.92 11.56 -7.66
C ILE A 76 4.13 12.71 -7.03
N VAL A 77 4.49 13.10 -5.81
CA VAL A 77 3.87 14.21 -5.08
C VAL A 77 4.94 15.19 -4.56
N ASN A 78 4.60 16.48 -4.55
CA ASN A 78 5.50 17.54 -4.07
C ASN A 78 5.57 17.62 -2.54
N SER A 79 4.56 17.10 -1.83
CA SER A 79 4.56 17.09 -0.36
C SER A 79 5.67 16.19 0.18
N ASP A 80 6.15 16.50 1.39
CA ASP A 80 7.04 15.61 2.11
C ASP A 80 6.31 14.36 2.62
N THR A 81 7.04 13.45 3.25
CA THR A 81 6.49 12.20 3.76
C THR A 81 5.40 12.41 4.82
N LEU A 82 5.57 13.36 5.73
CA LEU A 82 4.61 13.58 6.82
C LEU A 82 3.32 14.18 6.26
N GLU A 83 3.42 15.24 5.47
CA GLU A 83 2.27 15.87 4.81
C GLU A 83 1.51 14.89 3.91
N THR A 84 2.22 13.99 3.23
CA THR A 84 1.61 12.97 2.37
C THR A 84 0.84 11.95 3.21
N MET A 85 1.40 11.49 4.33
CA MET A 85 0.72 10.57 5.24
C MET A 85 -0.52 11.20 5.88
N ASP A 86 -0.48 12.48 6.24
CA ASP A 86 -1.65 13.20 6.77
C ASP A 86 -2.80 13.23 5.74
N LYS A 87 -2.48 13.50 4.46
CA LYS A 87 -3.47 13.46 3.37
C LYS A 87 -4.02 12.05 3.14
N ILE A 88 -3.17 11.02 3.19
CA ILE A 88 -3.61 9.62 3.09
C ILE A 88 -4.57 9.27 4.23
N GLY A 89 -4.29 9.71 5.46
CA GLY A 89 -5.18 9.49 6.60
C GLY A 89 -6.58 10.04 6.37
N ALA A 90 -6.69 11.24 5.77
CA ALA A 90 -7.98 11.83 5.43
C ALA A 90 -8.73 11.06 4.32
N LEU A 91 -8.05 10.33 3.43
CA LEU A 91 -8.70 9.52 2.39
C LEU A 91 -9.52 8.37 2.95
N GLN A 92 -9.21 7.91 4.18
CA GLN A 92 -9.97 6.83 4.80
C GLN A 92 -11.46 7.19 4.96
N GLU A 93 -11.77 8.47 5.20
CA GLU A 93 -13.16 8.98 5.31
C GLU A 93 -13.94 8.84 4.00
N HIS A 94 -13.23 8.74 2.87
CA HIS A 94 -13.79 8.63 1.53
C HIS A 94 -13.63 7.23 0.95
N SER A 95 -13.15 6.25 1.71
CA SER A 95 -12.98 4.89 1.22
C SER A 95 -14.33 4.18 1.09
N GLU A 96 -14.70 3.82 -0.14
CA GLU A 96 -15.93 3.10 -0.42
C GLU A 96 -15.79 1.59 -0.20
N PHE A 97 -16.91 0.92 0.12
CA PHE A 97 -16.99 -0.54 0.21
C PHE A 97 -17.56 -1.11 -1.10
N ASP A 98 -16.79 -0.97 -2.18
CA ASP A 98 -17.22 -1.28 -3.55
C ASP A 98 -16.29 -2.27 -4.27
N HIS A 99 -15.32 -2.85 -3.55
CA HIS A 99 -14.35 -3.79 -4.11
C HIS A 99 -14.69 -5.26 -3.80
N LYS A 100 -14.47 -6.15 -4.77
CA LYS A 100 -14.74 -7.60 -4.62
C LYS A 100 -13.92 -8.22 -3.47
N ASP A 101 -12.66 -7.82 -3.33
CA ASP A 101 -11.78 -8.34 -2.27
C ASP A 101 -12.24 -7.88 -0.88
N LYS A 102 -12.74 -6.63 -0.75
CA LYS A 102 -13.34 -6.14 0.51
C LYS A 102 -14.57 -6.97 0.88
N LEU A 103 -15.43 -7.30 -0.09
CA LEU A 103 -16.58 -8.18 0.12
C LEU A 103 -16.18 -9.61 0.51
N ALA A 104 -15.16 -10.17 -0.15
CA ALA A 104 -14.65 -11.50 0.17
C ALA A 104 -14.08 -11.55 1.60
N ARG A 105 -13.27 -10.55 1.97
CA ARG A 105 -12.72 -10.41 3.32
C ARG A 105 -13.82 -10.28 4.37
N PHE A 106 -14.83 -9.45 4.11
CA PHE A 106 -15.97 -9.29 5.00
C PHE A 106 -16.73 -10.61 5.21
N LYS A 107 -17.04 -11.35 4.13
CA LYS A 107 -17.71 -12.66 4.24
C LYS A 107 -16.91 -13.62 5.12
N ASN A 108 -15.60 -13.70 4.92
CA ASN A 108 -14.71 -14.54 5.72
C ASN A 108 -14.75 -14.15 7.21
N LEU A 109 -14.65 -12.85 7.52
CA LEU A 109 -14.70 -12.35 8.89
C LEU A 109 -16.02 -12.71 9.57
N ILE A 110 -17.15 -12.52 8.87
CA ILE A 110 -18.47 -12.87 9.39
C ILE A 110 -18.56 -14.38 9.64
N SER A 111 -18.21 -15.21 8.66
CA SER A 111 -18.32 -16.67 8.80
C SER A 111 -17.41 -17.25 9.87
N SER A 112 -16.26 -16.63 10.13
CA SER A 112 -15.27 -17.13 11.09
C SER A 112 -15.51 -16.65 12.52
N ASN A 113 -16.23 -15.54 12.72
CA ASN A 113 -16.33 -14.89 14.03
C ASN A 113 -17.76 -14.65 14.52
N ILE A 114 -18.79 -14.92 13.70
CA ILE A 114 -20.20 -14.68 14.06
C ILE A 114 -21.01 -15.96 13.88
N ASP A 115 -21.77 -16.34 14.92
CA ASP A 115 -22.79 -17.37 14.81
C ASP A 115 -24.04 -16.81 14.10
N ILE A 116 -24.05 -16.98 12.78
CA ILE A 116 -25.13 -16.48 11.93
C ILE A 116 -26.46 -17.17 12.21
N GLU A 117 -26.44 -18.45 12.56
CA GLU A 117 -27.67 -19.20 12.84
C GLU A 117 -28.26 -18.77 14.19
N GLY A 118 -27.41 -18.59 15.21
CA GLY A 118 -27.80 -17.98 16.47
C GLY A 118 -28.42 -16.60 16.29
N LEU A 119 -27.79 -15.73 15.50
CA LEU A 119 -28.30 -14.37 15.21
C LEU A 119 -29.66 -14.40 14.51
N LYS A 120 -29.82 -15.24 13.48
CA LYS A 120 -31.09 -15.37 12.75
C LYS A 120 -32.22 -15.87 13.64
N SER A 121 -31.94 -16.75 14.61
CA SER A 121 -32.95 -17.29 15.51
C SER A 121 -33.47 -16.28 16.54
N ALA A 122 -32.74 -15.18 16.74
CA ALA A 122 -33.07 -14.12 17.71
C ALA A 122 -33.78 -12.91 17.08
N LEU A 123 -33.93 -12.88 15.75
CA LEU A 123 -34.66 -11.86 14.98
C LEU A 123 -36.06 -12.37 14.59
#